data_AF-K1RH38-F1
#
_entry.id   AF-K1RH38-F1
#
_cell.length_a   1.000
_cell.length_b   1.000
_cell.length_c   1.000
_cell.angle_alpha   90.00
_cell.angle_beta   90.00
_cell.angle_gamma   90.00
#
_symmetry.space_group_name_H-M   'P 1'
#
loop_
_entity.id
_entity.type
_entity.pdbx_description
1 polymer ?
#
loop_
_entity_poly.entity_id
_entity_poly.type
_entity_poly.pdbx_seq_one_letter_code
_entity_poly.pdbx_strand_id
1 'polypeptide(L)' 'MAKNILITEKPSVAMEFAKVLNINTSRKDGYLEADNWIITWCVGHLVT' A
#
# COMPACT_ATOMS: atom_id res chain seq x y z
N MET A 1 -6.09 -5.88 -16.50
CA MET A 1 -7.16 -5.26 -15.69
C MET A 1 -6.55 -4.11 -14.90
N ALA A 2 -7.33 -3.07 -14.62
CA ALA A 2 -6.86 -1.98 -13.75
C ALA A 2 -6.82 -2.48 -12.29
N LYS A 3 -5.69 -2.28 -11.61
CA LYS A 3 -5.57 -2.50 -10.16
C LYS A 3 -5.92 -1.20 -9.45
N ASN A 4 -6.55 -1.30 -8.27
CA ASN A 4 -6.77 -0.15 -7.41
C ASN A 4 -5.48 0.21 -6.68
N ILE A 5 -5.21 1.50 -6.50
CA ILE A 5 -4.04 1.98 -5.75
C ILE A 5 -4.47 2.65 -4.45
N LEU A 6 -3.79 2.30 -3.36
CA LEU A 6 -3.97 2.91 -2.05
C LEU A 6 -2.62 3.47 -1.58
N ILE A 7 -2.59 4.77 -1.26
CA ILE A 7 -1.37 5.49 -0.86
C ILE A 7 -1.54 5.96 0.58
N THR A 8 -0.60 5.62 1.45
CA THR A 8 -0.61 6.03 2.86
C THR A 8 0.58 6.92 3.22
N GLU A 9 0.56 7.57 4.39
CA GLU A 9 1.64 8.49 4.81
C GLU A 9 2.93 7.79 5.31
N LYS A 10 2.83 6.52 5.71
CA LYS A 10 3.96 5.74 6.27
C LYS A 10 3.71 4.22 6.12
N PRO A 11 4.77 3.39 6.15
CA PRO A 11 4.65 1.95 5.93
C PRO A 11 3.76 1.22 6.95
N SER A 12 3.77 1.63 8.22
CA SER A 12 2.94 0.97 9.25
C SER A 12 1.46 1.13 8.99
N VAL A 13 1.03 2.28 8.46
CA VAL A 13 -0.37 2.53 8.10
C VAL A 13 -0.79 1.64 6.92
N ALA A 14 0.04 1.51 5.88
CA ALA A 14 -0.24 0.62 4.75
C ALA A 14 -0.46 -0.84 5.18
N MET A 15 0.34 -1.34 6.13
CA MET A 15 0.20 -2.71 6.65
C MET A 15 -1.10 -2.90 7.43
N GLU A 16 -1.51 -1.93 8.24
CA GLU A 16 -2.79 -2.01 8.97
C GLU A 16 -3.99 -1.97 8.02
N PHE A 17 -3.95 -1.14 6.97
CA PHE A 17 -4.97 -1.15 5.93
C PHE A 17 -5.07 -2.51 5.21
N ALA A 18 -3.94 -3.11 4.83
CA ALA A 18 -3.94 -4.43 4.21
C ALA A 18 -4.61 -5.50 5.08
N LYS A 19 -4.36 -5.46 6.41
CA LYS A 19 -4.97 -6.37 7.39
C LYS A 19 -6.48 -6.13 7.55
N VAL A 20 -6.90 -4.88 7.77
CA VAL A 20 -8.31 -4.54 8.02
C VAL A 20 -9.18 -4.80 6.79
N LEU A 21 -8.64 -4.54 5.59
CA LEU A 21 -9.33 -4.81 4.32
C LEU A 21 -9.27 -6.29 3.92
N ASN A 22 -8.60 -7.14 4.72
CA ASN A 22 -8.40 -8.56 4.44
C ASN A 22 -7.84 -8.82 3.03
N ILE A 23 -6.92 -7.96 2.58
CA ILE A 23 -6.28 -8.08 1.27
C ILE A 23 -5.06 -8.96 1.44
N ASN A 24 -5.04 -10.09 0.75
CA ASN A 24 -3.87 -10.95 0.75
C ASN A 24 -2.77 -10.34 -0.14
N THR A 25 -1.82 -9.66 0.50
CA THR A 25 -0.76 -8.93 -0.19
C THR A 25 0.60 -9.58 -0.03
N SER A 26 1.43 -9.55 -1.07
CA SER A 26 2.85 -9.82 -1.01
C SER A 26 3.64 -8.52 -0.83
N ARG A 27 4.62 -8.50 0.07
CA ARG A 27 5.49 -7.33 0.28
C ARG A 27 6.54 -7.22 -0.82
N LYS A 28 6.71 -6.02 -1.35
CA LYS A 28 7.73 -5.63 -2.33
C LYS A 28 8.51 -4.41 -1.82
N ASP A 29 9.43 -3.93 -2.64
CA ASP A 29 10.20 -2.73 -2.32
C ASP A 29 9.34 -1.47 -2.47
N GLY A 30 8.93 -0.88 -1.33
CA GLY A 30 8.11 0.34 -1.30
C GLY A 30 6.59 0.14 -1.46
N TYR A 31 6.08 -1.09 -1.59
CA TYR A 31 4.65 -1.36 -1.70
C TYR A 31 4.27 -2.80 -1.31
N LEU A 32 2.97 -3.03 -1.15
CA LEU A 32 2.32 -4.32 -1.03
C LEU A 32 1.49 -4.56 -2.30
N GLU A 33 1.52 -5.77 -2.83
CA GLU A 33 0.83 -6.12 -4.06
C GLU A 33 -0.14 -7.28 -3.86
N ALA A 34 -1.33 -7.16 -4.43
CA ALA A 34 -2.30 -8.23 -4.60
C ALA A 34 -2.82 -8.24 -6.05
N ASP A 35 -3.72 -9.17 -6.36
CA ASP A 35 -4.29 -9.30 -7.70
C ASP A 35 -5.03 -8.03 -8.15
N ASN A 36 -5.81 -7.43 -7.24
CA ASN A 36 -6.66 -6.27 -7.53
C ASN A 36 -6.17 -4.97 -6.87
N TRP A 37 -5.10 -5.02 -6.06
CA TRP A 37 -4.65 -3.90 -5.24
C TRP A 37 -3.14 -3.70 -5.29
N ILE A 38 -2.73 -2.43 -5.26
CA ILE A 38 -1.37 -1.99 -4.95
C ILE A 38 -1.48 -1.03 -3.77
N ILE A 39 -0.80 -1.33 -2.67
CA ILE A 39 -0.78 -0.48 -1.47
C ILE A 39 0.64 0.04 -1.28
N THR A 40 0.84 1.34 -1.39
CA THR A 40 2.16 1.98 -1.22
C THR A 40 2.08 3.10 -0.18
N TRP A 41 3.20 3.71 0.14
CA TRP A 41 3.30 4.74 1.16
C TRP A 41 4.30 5.83 0.79
N CYS A 42 4.04 7.03 1.28
CA CYS A 42 4.99 8.12 1.35
C CYS A 42 5.95 7.91 2.53
N VAL A 43 7.04 8.68 2.54
CA VAL A 43 7.92 8.86 3.69
C VAL A 43 8.06 10.35 3.93
N GLY A 44 7.14 10.90 4.72
CA GLY A 44 7.03 12.36 4.89
C GLY A 44 6.49 13.06 3.63
N HIS A 45 6.90 14.31 3.41
CA HIS A 45 6.52 15.09 2.24
C HIS A 45 7.34 14.68 1.02
N LEU A 46 6.68 14.20 -0.03
CA LEU A 46 7.37 13.74 -1.25
C LEU A 46 7.90 14.89 -2.13
N VAL A 47 7.26 16.05 -2.05
CA VAL A 47 7.63 17.27 -2.78
C VAL A 47 7.39 18.46 -1.85
N THR A 48 8.26 19.47 -1.94
CA THR A 48 8.15 20.72 -1.17
C THR A 48 7.90 21.89 -2.12
#